data_AF-A0A8J6L1U6-F1
#
_entry.id   AF-A0A8J6L1U6-F1
#
_cell.length_a   1.000
_cell.length_b   1.000
_cell.length_c   1.000
_cell.angle_alpha   90.00
_cell.angle_beta   90.00
_cell.angle_gamma   90.00
#
_symmetry.space_group_name_H-M   'P 1'
#
loop_
_entity.id
_entity.type
_entity.pdbx_description
1 polymer ?
#
loop_
_entity_poly.entity_id
_entity_poly.type
_entity_poly.pdbx_seq_one_letter_code
_entity_poly.pdbx_strand_id
1 'polypeptide(L)' 'MEIFVDDETKLTLHGLQQYYVKLKDNEKNRKLFDLLDVLEFNQVVIFVKSVQRCIALAQLLVEQNFPAIAIHRGMPQEER' A
#
# COMPACT_ATOMS: atom_id res chain seq x y z
N MET A 1 -16.21 -15.14 -15.12
CA MET A 1 -15.04 -16.04 -15.18
C MET A 1 -14.27 -15.79 -13.89
N GLU A 2 -14.60 -16.53 -12.85
CA GLU A 2 -13.92 -16.45 -11.56
C GLU A 2 -12.60 -17.22 -11.71
N ILE A 3 -11.48 -16.54 -11.48
CA ILE A 3 -10.17 -17.19 -11.53
C ILE A 3 -10.02 -17.95 -10.20
N PHE A 4 -10.29 -19.25 -10.24
CA PHE A 4 -9.81 -20.18 -9.23
C PHE A 4 -8.30 -20.32 -9.44
N VAL A 5 -7.52 -19.82 -8.49
CA VAL A 5 -6.09 -20.10 -8.43
C VAL A 5 -5.92 -21.47 -7.79
N ASP A 6 -6.03 -22.50 -8.62
CA ASP A 6 -5.67 -23.87 -8.26
C ASP A 6 -4.25 -24.11 -8.79
N ASP A 7 -3.27 -23.63 -8.03
CA ASP A 7 -2.05 -24.38 -7.70
C ASP A 7 -1.24 -23.56 -6.70
N GLU A 8 -1.02 -24.15 -5.52
CA GLU A 8 -0.26 -23.64 -4.40
C GLU A 8 1.23 -23.46 -4.73
N THR A 9 1.57 -22.63 -5.70
CA THR A 9 2.88 -21.97 -5.74
C THR A 9 2.91 -21.01 -4.56
N LYS A 10 3.23 -21.57 -3.38
CA LYS A 10 3.45 -20.80 -2.15
C LYS A 10 4.31 -19.61 -2.51
N LEU A 11 3.73 -18.40 -2.45
CA LEU A 11 4.48 -17.17 -2.64
C LEU A 11 5.68 -17.23 -1.69
N THR A 12 6.87 -17.45 -2.24
CA THR A 12 8.08 -17.54 -1.44
C THR A 12 8.61 -16.13 -1.22
N LEU A 13 8.99 -15.80 0.01
CA LEU A 13 9.60 -14.51 0.33
C LEU A 13 11.10 -14.47 -0.01
N HIS A 14 11.57 -15.42 -0.82
CA HIS A 14 12.97 -15.56 -1.16
C HIS A 14 13.42 -14.37 -2.01
N GLY A 15 14.53 -13.74 -1.62
CA GLY A 15 15.07 -12.56 -2.30
C GLY A 15 14.45 -11.23 -1.84
N LEU A 16 13.40 -11.24 -1.00
CA LEU A 16 12.82 -10.01 -0.46
C LEU A 16 13.60 -9.53 0.77
N GLN A 17 14.07 -8.30 0.73
CA GLN A 17 14.57 -7.60 1.91
C GLN A 17 13.38 -7.12 2.73
N GLN A 18 13.21 -7.66 3.94
CA GLN A 18 12.08 -7.40 4.81
C GLN A 18 12.53 -6.75 6.12
N TYR A 19 11.88 -5.65 6.46
CA TYR A 19 12.16 -4.89 7.68
C TYR A 19 10.85 -4.58 8.40
N TYR A 20 10.93 -4.29 9.70
CA TYR A 20 9.79 -3.79 10.47
C TYR A 20 10.21 -2.59 11.31
N VAL A 21 9.25 -1.73 11.62
CA VAL A 21 9.43 -0.61 12.54
C VAL A 21 8.29 -0.62 13.55
N LYS A 22 8.63 -0.60 14.84
CA LYS A 22 7.65 -0.53 15.92
C LYS A 22 7.26 0.93 16.16
N LEU A 23 5.98 1.25 15.96
CA LEU A 23 5.44 2.61 15.99
C LEU A 23 4.08 2.62 16.69
N LYS A 24 3.67 3.78 17.22
CA LYS A 24 2.26 4.04 17.53
C LYS A 24 1.50 4.40 16.26
N ASP A 25 0.17 4.24 16.26
CA ASP A 25 -0.62 4.47 15.04
C ASP A 25 -0.55 5.92 14.55
N ASN A 26 -0.48 6.88 15.47
CA ASN A 26 -0.36 8.30 15.18
C ASN A 26 1.02 8.72 14.63
N GLU A 27 2.03 7.86 14.69
CA GLU A 27 3.37 8.13 14.16
C GLU A 27 3.55 7.62 12.73
N LYS A 28 2.63 6.76 12.25
CA LYS A 28 2.77 6.07 10.96
C LYS A 28 2.84 6.99 9.76
N ASN A 29 1.99 8.02 9.70
CA ASN A 29 1.95 8.92 8.54
C ASN A 29 3.28 9.65 8.40
N ARG A 30 3.79 10.25 9.48
CA ARG A 30 5.10 10.92 9.48
C ARG A 30 6.21 9.95 9.05
N LYS A 31 6.27 8.78 9.67
CA LYS A 31 7.32 7.80 9.35
C LYS A 31 7.23 7.29 7.90
N LEU A 32 6.02 7.17 7.35
CA LEU A 32 5.81 6.81 5.96
C LEU A 32 6.36 7.89 5.02
N PHE A 33 6.06 9.17 5.26
CA PHE A 33 6.62 10.27 4.45
C PHE A 33 8.15 10.31 4.53
N ASP A 34 8.73 10.18 5.73
CA ASP A 34 10.19 10.11 5.90
C ASP A 34 10.81 8.96 5.07
N LEU A 35 10.10 7.83 4.91
CA LEU A 35 10.57 6.71 4.08
C LEU A 35 10.41 7.00 2.59
N LEU A 36 9.33 7.64 2.18
CA LEU A 36 9.11 8.02 0.78
C LEU A 36 10.12 9.08 0.31
N ASP A 37 10.61 9.95 1.20
CA ASP A 37 11.61 10.97 0.86
C ASP A 37 13.03 10.41 0.76
N VAL A 38 13.34 9.36 1.52
CA VAL A 38 14.71 8.81 1.62
C VAL A 38 14.93 7.62 0.68
N LEU A 39 13.89 6.84 0.40
CA LEU A 39 14.01 5.65 -0.42
C LEU A 39 13.88 6.00 -1.91
N GLU A 40 14.81 5.51 -2.72
CA GLU A 40 14.67 5.53 -4.16
C GLU A 40 13.76 4.38 -4.61
N PHE A 41 12.70 4.71 -5.34
CA PHE A 41 11.76 3.73 -5.87
C PHE A 41 11.20 4.18 -7.22
N ASN A 42 10.80 3.21 -8.05
CA ASN A 42 10.03 3.48 -9.25
C ASN A 42 8.53 3.61 -8.93
N GLN A 43 8.00 2.66 -8.15
CA GLN A 43 6.60 2.61 -7.72
C GLN A 43 6.51 1.97 -6.33
N VAL A 44 5.51 2.38 -5.54
CA VAL A 44 5.27 1.88 -4.17
C VAL A 44 3.83 1.43 -4.03
N VAL A 45 3.63 0.33 -3.31
CA VAL A 45 2.31 -0.17 -2.93
C VAL A 45 2.17 -0.12 -1.41
N ILE A 46 1.10 0.53 -0.93
CA ILE A 46 0.85 0.71 0.51
C ILE A 46 -0.46 0.02 0.88
N PHE A 47 -0.36 -1.06 1.65
CA PHE A 47 -1.53 -1.78 2.15
C PHE A 47 -2.06 -1.16 3.44
N VAL A 48 -3.38 -0.99 3.53
CA VAL A 48 -4.07 -0.46 4.71
C VAL A 48 -5.26 -1.32 5.09
N LYS A 49 -5.64 -1.30 6.37
CA LYS A 49 -6.65 -2.20 6.94
C LYS A 49 -8.10 -1.96 6.49
N SER A 50 -8.42 -0.79 5.93
CA SER A 50 -9.80 -0.37 5.69
C SER A 50 -9.92 0.59 4.51
N VAL A 51 -11.07 0.54 3.83
CA VAL A 51 -11.43 1.45 2.72
C VAL A 51 -11.25 2.92 3.11
N GLN A 52 -11.79 3.35 4.25
CA GLN A 52 -11.69 4.75 4.71
C GLN A 52 -10.24 5.22 4.84
N ARG A 53 -9.35 4.37 5.40
CA ARG A 53 -7.92 4.70 5.49
C ARG A 53 -7.22 4.72 4.13
N CYS A 54 -7.66 3.91 3.17
CA CYS A 54 -7.11 3.90 1.81
C CYS A 54 -7.39 5.24 1.12
N ILE A 55 -8.66 5.67 1.15
CA ILE A 55 -9.09 6.95 0.58
C ILE A 55 -8.35 8.11 1.27
N ALA A 56 -8.38 8.16 2.61
CA ALA A 56 -7.76 9.24 3.37
C ALA A 56 -6.24 9.34 3.16
N LEU A 57 -5.54 8.21 3.09
CA LEU A 57 -4.10 8.20 2.85
C LEU A 57 -3.76 8.62 1.41
N ALA A 58 -4.51 8.15 0.42
CA ALA A 58 -4.30 8.55 -0.97
C ALA A 58 -4.53 10.06 -1.17
N GLN A 59 -5.58 10.61 -0.55
CA GLN A 59 -5.81 12.06 -0.56
C GLN A 59 -4.65 12.82 0.08
N LEU A 60 -4.18 12.38 1.26
CA LEU A 60 -3.05 13.01 1.95
C LEU A 60 -1.76 12.97 1.11
N LEU A 61 -1.49 11.86 0.40
CA LEU A 61 -0.34 11.74 -0.50
C LEU A 61 -0.44 12.77 -1.64
N VAL A 62 -1.60 12.87 -2.28
CA VAL A 62 -1.85 13.85 -3.36
C VAL A 62 -1.70 15.30 -2.86
N GLU A 63 -2.21 15.61 -1.66
CA GLU A 63 -2.03 16.93 -1.04
C GLU A 63 -0.55 17.26 -0.74
N GLN A 64 0.29 16.26 -0.52
CA GLN A 64 1.74 16.40 -0.36
C GLN A 64 2.50 16.30 -1.70
N ASN A 65 1.82 16.38 -2.84
CA ASN A 65 2.38 16.26 -4.20
C ASN A 65 2.98 14.90 -4.55
N PHE A 66 2.57 13.83 -3.86
CA PHE A 66 2.84 12.45 -4.27
C PHE A 66 1.65 11.94 -5.10
N PRO A 67 1.80 11.69 -6.41
CA PRO A 67 0.75 11.10 -7.22
C PRO A 67 0.37 9.71 -6.66
N ALA A 68 -0.88 9.56 -6.24
CA ALA A 68 -1.37 8.33 -5.63
C ALA A 68 -2.77 7.97 -6.17
N ILE A 69 -3.04 6.67 -6.24
CA ILE A 69 -4.35 6.11 -6.56
C ILE A 69 -4.80 5.19 -5.42
N ALA A 70 -6.07 5.26 -5.05
CA ALA A 70 -6.68 4.35 -4.08
C ALA A 70 -7.42 3.24 -4.81
N ILE A 71 -7.07 1.98 -4.53
CA ILE A 71 -7.80 0.80 -4.99
C ILE A 71 -8.28 0.03 -3.76
N HIS A 72 -9.58 -0.20 -3.66
CA HIS A 72 -10.17 -0.82 -2.47
C HIS A 72 -11.43 -1.63 -2.78
N ARG A 73 -11.81 -2.52 -1.85
CA ARG A 73 -12.95 -3.46 -2.02
C ARG A 73 -14.32 -2.83 -2.25
N GLY A 74 -14.48 -1.53 -2.01
CA GLY A 74 -15.74 -0.80 -2.26
C GLY A 74 -15.92 -0.28 -3.69
N MET A 75 -14.92 -0.44 -4.56
CA MET A 75 -15.02 -0.02 -5.97
C MET A 75 -15.65 -1.12 -6.82
N PRO A 76 -16.38 -0.74 -7.90
CA PRO A 76 -16.77 -1.68 -8.95
C PRO A 76 -15.56 -2.47 -9.45
N GLN A 77 -15.76 -3.74 -9.80
CA GLN A 77 -14.65 -4.60 -10.22
C GLN A 77 -13.96 -4.10 -11.50
N GLU A 78 -14.67 -3.40 -12.39
CA GLU A 78 -14.11 -2.78 -13.59
C GLU A 78 -13.20 -1.57 -13.30
N GLU A 79 -13.39 -0.92 -12.15
CA GLU A 79 -12.59 0.24 -11.70
C GLU A 79 -11.43 -0.16 -10.77
N ARG A 80 -11.41 -1.42 -10.29
CA ARG A 80 -10.38 -1.96 -9.39
C ARG A 80 -9.20 -2.56 -10.13
#